data_AF-A0A3L7TKX7-F1
#
_entry.id   AF-A0A3L7TKX7-F1
#
_cell.length_a   1.000
_cell.length_b   1.000
_cell.length_c   1.000
_cell.angle_alpha   90.00
_cell.angle_beta   90.00
_cell.angle_gamma   90.00
#
_symmetry.space_group_name_H-M   'P 1'
#
loop_
_entity.id
_entity.type
_entity.pdbx_description
1 polymer ?
#
loop_
_entity_poly.entity_id
_entity_poly.type
_entity_poly.pdbx_seq_one_letter_code
_entity_poly.pdbx_strand_id
1 'polypeptide(L)'
;MSGPANITDIGALDEFRRALIRFREELGVAVAEADSDVKSTFVWLERDRMLHWKRAVPRLDEELTSTKAALFRKEMQTMGTGQRPSTIDEKKAVGRAKARVEDARERFDKTRRWLMTLEREVSLYKSHMSPMASLIDRDLPEAIQLLRNMALALEAYLATPNVTLGEQLDRARGNVASMRRSGELRTAAEELQDLAAAEVLQADERVLTAARDAALRAVKTEHALPQHNAPAQADANAPGTQDGGVTP
;
A
#
# COMPACT_ATOMS: atom_id res chain seq x y z
N MET A 1 6.10 44.01 -0.68
CA MET A 1 7.42 43.76 -0.05
C MET A 1 7.55 42.26 0.16
N SER A 2 8.00 41.52 -0.85
CA SER A 2 8.35 40.11 -0.67
C SER A 2 9.86 40.01 -0.83
N GLY A 3 10.58 39.88 0.28
CA GLY A 3 12.01 39.61 0.29
C GLY A 3 12.30 38.17 -0.17
N PRO A 4 13.57 37.85 -0.49
CA PRO A 4 13.96 36.49 -0.83
C PRO A 4 13.61 35.52 0.31
N ALA A 5 13.15 34.32 -0.05
CA ALA A 5 12.83 33.27 0.93
C ALA A 5 14.10 32.80 1.64
N ASN A 6 14.08 32.75 2.98
CA ASN A 6 15.21 32.24 3.78
C ASN A 6 15.12 30.71 3.89
N ILE A 7 15.79 30.00 2.98
CA ILE A 7 15.83 28.53 2.96
C ILE A 7 17.11 28.08 3.67
N THR A 8 16.98 27.42 4.82
CA THR A 8 18.12 26.98 5.64
C THR A 8 18.67 25.61 5.23
N ASP A 9 17.79 24.63 4.98
CA ASP A 9 18.20 23.27 4.59
C ASP A 9 17.09 22.54 3.80
N ILE A 10 17.39 22.19 2.56
CA ILE A 10 16.50 21.39 1.69
C ILE A 10 16.75 19.89 1.92
N GLY A 11 17.96 19.50 2.33
CA GLY A 11 18.33 18.11 2.59
C GLY A 11 17.51 17.49 3.72
N ALA A 12 17.12 18.30 4.72
CA ALA A 12 16.23 17.90 5.81
C ALA A 12 14.87 17.37 5.31
N LEU A 13 14.30 17.94 4.24
CA LEU A 13 13.04 17.47 3.65
C LEU A 13 13.20 16.09 3.03
N ASP A 14 14.30 15.86 2.32
CA ASP A 14 14.58 14.57 1.69
C ASP A 14 14.95 13.50 2.72
N GLU A 15 15.63 13.87 3.79
CA GLU A 15 15.89 12.99 4.93
C GLU A 15 14.60 12.59 5.66
N PHE A 16 13.72 13.55 5.94
CA PHE A 16 12.41 13.25 6.53
C PHE A 16 11.56 12.37 5.60
N ARG A 17 11.56 12.63 4.29
CA ARG A 17 10.89 11.78 3.29
C ARG A 17 11.41 10.35 3.32
N ARG A 18 12.74 10.16 3.37
CA ARG A 18 13.36 8.82 3.49
C ARG A 18 12.97 8.13 4.80
N ALA A 19 12.95 8.86 5.91
CA ALA A 19 12.50 8.33 7.20
C ALA A 19 11.03 7.91 7.16
N LEU A 20 10.17 8.69 6.50
CA LEU A 20 8.74 8.40 6.36
C LEU A 20 8.46 7.18 5.48
N ILE A 21 9.26 6.97 4.42
CA ILE A 21 9.20 5.76 3.60
C ILE A 21 9.52 4.52 4.44
N ARG A 22 10.64 4.54 5.20
CA ARG A 22 11.03 3.44 6.08
C ARG A 22 9.96 3.17 7.16
N PHE A 23 9.47 4.23 7.80
CA PHE A 23 8.39 4.13 8.78
C PHE A 23 7.14 3.47 8.20
N ARG A 24 6.74 3.83 6.96
CA ARG A 24 5.60 3.21 6.29
C ARG A 24 5.80 1.71 6.07
N GLU A 25 6.99 1.31 5.64
CA GLU A 25 7.34 -0.10 5.41
C GLU A 25 7.31 -0.89 6.72
N GLU A 26 7.96 -0.39 7.76
CA GLU A 26 8.02 -1.01 9.09
C GLU A 26 6.62 -1.11 9.73
N LEU A 27 5.85 -0.02 9.67
CA LEU A 27 4.47 0.01 10.18
C LEU A 27 3.58 -0.98 9.42
N GLY A 28 3.72 -1.05 8.09
CA GLY A 28 2.99 -1.99 7.25
C GLY A 28 3.24 -3.45 7.65
N VAL A 29 4.50 -3.82 7.87
CA VAL A 29 4.87 -5.16 8.32
C VAL A 29 4.29 -5.44 9.72
N ALA A 30 4.49 -4.53 10.67
CA ALA A 30 4.02 -4.71 12.05
C ALA A 30 2.49 -4.89 12.15
N VAL A 31 1.73 -4.10 11.38
CA VAL A 31 0.25 -4.22 11.35
C VAL A 31 -0.17 -5.54 10.70
N ALA A 32 0.47 -5.94 9.60
CA ALA A 32 0.16 -7.19 8.92
C ALA A 32 0.46 -8.43 9.80
N GLU A 33 1.55 -8.40 10.56
CA GLU A 33 1.89 -9.45 11.54
C GLU A 33 0.83 -9.54 12.65
N ALA A 34 0.47 -8.40 13.25
CA ALA A 34 -0.57 -8.35 14.28
C ALA A 34 -1.92 -8.90 13.76
N ASP A 35 -2.34 -8.51 12.56
CA ASP A 35 -3.56 -9.01 11.92
C ASP A 35 -3.51 -10.52 11.68
N SER A 36 -2.36 -11.04 11.25
CA SER A 36 -2.14 -12.47 11.02
C SER A 36 -2.24 -13.27 12.32
N ASP A 37 -1.63 -12.79 13.41
CA ASP A 37 -1.65 -13.44 14.72
C ASP A 37 -3.05 -13.48 15.32
N VAL A 38 -3.78 -12.36 15.24
CA VAL A 38 -5.17 -12.27 15.71
C VAL A 38 -6.05 -13.24 14.92
N LYS A 39 -5.94 -13.26 13.60
CA LYS A 39 -6.71 -14.13 12.72
C LYS A 39 -6.38 -15.60 12.95
N SER A 40 -5.10 -15.95 13.04
CA SER A 40 -4.66 -17.34 13.24
C SER A 40 -5.13 -17.87 14.60
N THR A 41 -5.03 -17.06 15.66
CA THR A 41 -5.52 -17.40 17.00
C THR A 41 -7.04 -17.63 17.00
N PHE A 42 -7.80 -16.75 16.34
CA PHE A 42 -9.24 -16.91 16.21
C PHE A 42 -9.61 -18.21 15.48
N VAL A 43 -8.99 -18.47 14.32
CA VAL A 43 -9.23 -19.67 13.53
C VAL A 43 -8.87 -20.94 14.30
N TRP A 44 -7.73 -20.95 14.99
CA TRP A 44 -7.32 -22.08 15.83
C TRP A 44 -8.32 -22.35 16.96
N LEU A 45 -8.83 -21.31 17.59
CA LEU A 45 -9.80 -21.46 18.68
C LEU A 45 -11.15 -21.99 18.17
N GLU A 46 -11.66 -21.39 17.08
CA GLU A 46 -12.95 -21.70 16.47
C GLU A 46 -12.96 -23.08 15.79
N ARG A 47 -11.98 -23.35 14.93
CA ARG A 47 -11.99 -24.54 14.07
C ARG A 47 -11.30 -25.74 14.69
N ASP A 48 -10.19 -25.54 15.40
CA ASP A 48 -9.42 -26.65 15.95
C ASP A 48 -9.85 -26.97 17.37
N ARG A 49 -9.79 -26.00 18.29
CA ARG A 49 -9.99 -26.27 19.72
C ARG A 49 -11.43 -26.59 20.08
N MET A 50 -12.39 -25.80 19.60
CA MET A 50 -13.81 -26.11 19.83
C MET A 50 -14.19 -27.49 19.29
N LEU A 51 -13.75 -27.82 18.08
CA LEU A 51 -14.04 -29.11 17.44
C LEU A 51 -13.33 -30.27 18.16
N HIS A 52 -12.09 -30.08 18.58
CA HIS A 52 -11.34 -31.05 19.38
C HIS A 52 -12.11 -31.41 20.65
N TRP A 53 -12.51 -30.43 21.44
CA TRP A 53 -13.23 -30.67 22.69
C TRP A 53 -14.64 -31.23 22.46
N LYS A 54 -15.35 -30.76 21.43
CA LYS A 54 -16.66 -31.29 21.02
C LYS A 54 -16.62 -32.79 20.70
N ARG A 55 -15.48 -33.29 20.19
CA ARG A 55 -15.26 -34.73 19.94
C ARG A 55 -14.67 -35.46 21.15
N ALA A 56 -13.79 -34.81 21.90
CA ALA A 56 -13.08 -35.42 23.01
C ALA A 56 -13.98 -35.70 24.22
N VAL A 57 -14.92 -34.80 24.55
CA VAL A 57 -15.80 -34.96 25.71
C VAL A 57 -16.67 -36.23 25.61
N PRO A 58 -17.42 -36.48 24.52
CA PRO A 58 -18.19 -37.73 24.38
C PRO A 58 -17.33 -38.99 24.47
N ARG A 59 -16.16 -38.98 23.81
CA ARG A 59 -15.20 -40.10 23.84
C ARG A 59 -14.70 -40.40 25.26
N LEU A 60 -14.40 -39.36 26.04
CA LEU A 60 -13.96 -39.50 27.43
C LEU A 60 -15.11 -39.96 28.33
N ASP A 61 -16.34 -39.52 28.05
CA ASP A 61 -17.55 -40.00 28.73
C ASP A 61 -17.79 -41.50 28.45
N GLU A 62 -17.58 -41.97 27.22
CA GLU A 62 -17.62 -43.39 26.87
C GLU A 62 -16.53 -44.20 27.58
N GLU A 63 -15.31 -43.66 27.71
CA GLU A 63 -14.24 -44.29 28.50
C GLU A 63 -14.62 -44.39 29.98
N LEU A 64 -15.26 -43.35 30.53
CA LEU A 64 -15.76 -43.36 31.91
C LEU A 64 -16.88 -44.39 32.11
N THR A 65 -17.81 -44.54 31.18
CA THR A 65 -18.87 -45.56 31.28
C THR A 65 -18.29 -46.97 31.16
N SER A 66 -17.34 -47.19 30.26
CA SER A 66 -16.64 -48.47 30.09
C SER A 66 -15.84 -48.87 31.34
N THR A 67 -15.09 -47.93 31.95
CA THR A 67 -14.33 -48.18 33.18
C THR A 67 -15.24 -48.44 34.38
N LYS A 68 -16.38 -47.74 34.51
CA LYS A 68 -17.41 -48.04 35.51
C LYS A 68 -18.00 -49.44 35.32
N ALA A 69 -18.29 -49.83 34.07
CA ALA A 69 -18.79 -51.17 33.77
C ALA A 69 -17.76 -52.25 34.10
N ALA A 70 -16.46 -52.00 33.88
CA ALA A 70 -15.38 -52.90 34.26
C ALA A 70 -15.27 -53.07 35.78
N LEU A 71 -15.37 -51.98 36.54
CA LEU A 71 -15.44 -52.03 38.01
C LEU A 71 -16.63 -52.87 38.47
N PHE A 72 -17.83 -52.62 37.94
CA PHE A 72 -19.03 -53.36 38.30
C PHE A 72 -18.91 -54.86 37.98
N ARG A 73 -18.37 -55.21 36.81
CA ARG A 73 -18.11 -56.62 36.44
C ARG A 73 -17.19 -57.30 37.46
N LYS A 74 -16.12 -56.63 37.89
CA LYS A 74 -15.17 -57.17 38.87
C LYS A 74 -15.76 -57.26 40.27
N GLU A 75 -16.64 -56.33 40.66
CA GLU A 75 -17.38 -56.38 41.92
C GLU A 75 -18.38 -57.54 41.96
N MET A 76 -18.99 -57.90 40.83
CA MET A 76 -19.95 -58.99 40.71
C MET A 76 -19.32 -60.38 40.57
N GLN A 77 -18.01 -60.45 40.25
CA GLN A 77 -17.29 -61.72 40.19
C GLN A 77 -17.16 -62.33 41.59
N THR A 78 -17.80 -63.49 41.79
CA THR A 78 -17.63 -64.28 43.01
C THR A 78 -16.53 -65.31 42.77
N MET A 79 -15.45 -65.25 43.55
CA MET A 79 -14.41 -66.29 43.51
C MET A 79 -14.95 -67.56 44.17
N GLY A 80 -14.62 -68.74 43.64
CA GLY A 80 -15.11 -70.04 44.15
C GLY A 80 -14.81 -70.34 45.63
N THR A 81 -13.94 -69.56 46.28
CA THR A 81 -13.62 -69.59 47.71
C THR A 81 -14.46 -68.63 48.58
N GLY A 82 -15.48 -67.96 48.02
CA GLY A 82 -16.33 -67.00 48.75
C GLY A 82 -15.67 -65.65 49.05
N GLN A 83 -14.43 -65.43 48.59
CA GLN A 83 -13.70 -64.18 48.76
C GLN A 83 -14.05 -63.17 47.67
N ARG A 84 -14.20 -61.89 48.04
CA ARG A 84 -14.44 -60.80 47.09
C ARG A 84 -13.13 -60.39 46.40
N PRO A 85 -13.12 -60.12 45.07
CA PRO A 85 -11.93 -59.62 44.38
C PRO A 85 -11.46 -58.26 44.90
N SER A 86 -10.14 -57.99 44.86
CA SER A 86 -9.59 -56.66 45.16
C SER A 86 -9.97 -55.66 44.07
N THR A 87 -10.70 -54.59 44.41
CA THR A 87 -11.25 -53.58 43.47
C THR A 87 -10.58 -52.21 43.59
N ILE A 88 -9.45 -52.13 44.30
CA ILE A 88 -8.78 -50.86 44.61
C ILE A 88 -8.27 -50.17 43.33
N ASP A 89 -7.69 -50.94 42.40
CA ASP A 89 -7.10 -50.39 41.18
C ASP A 89 -8.16 -49.91 40.19
N GLU A 90 -9.29 -50.62 40.08
CA GLU A 90 -10.44 -50.22 39.27
C GLU A 90 -11.12 -48.97 39.82
N LYS A 91 -11.27 -48.86 41.14
CA LYS A 91 -11.78 -47.63 41.79
C LYS A 91 -10.87 -46.43 41.51
N LYS A 92 -9.55 -46.62 41.58
CA LYS A 92 -8.57 -45.59 41.19
C LYS A 92 -8.68 -45.26 39.70
N ALA A 93 -8.88 -46.24 38.83
CA ALA A 93 -9.04 -46.04 37.39
C ALA A 93 -10.30 -45.22 37.06
N VAL A 94 -11.44 -45.52 37.69
CA VAL A 94 -12.68 -44.74 37.57
C VAL A 94 -12.46 -43.31 38.08
N GLY A 95 -11.74 -43.13 39.19
CA GLY A 95 -11.37 -41.81 39.71
C GLY A 95 -10.57 -40.99 38.69
N ARG A 96 -9.56 -41.59 38.05
CA ARG A 96 -8.76 -40.95 36.99
C ARG A 96 -9.60 -40.61 35.76
N ALA A 97 -10.44 -41.54 35.29
CA ALA A 97 -11.31 -41.31 34.13
C ALA A 97 -12.31 -40.17 34.41
N LYS A 98 -12.88 -40.12 35.61
CA LYS A 98 -13.77 -39.04 36.04
C LYS A 98 -13.06 -37.69 36.04
N ALA A 99 -11.85 -37.62 36.61
CA ALA A 99 -11.07 -36.38 36.62
C ALA A 99 -10.75 -35.87 35.21
N ARG A 100 -10.44 -36.77 34.27
CA ARG A 100 -10.20 -36.41 32.85
C ARG A 100 -11.44 -35.84 32.16
N VAL A 101 -12.61 -36.42 32.41
CA VAL A 101 -13.88 -35.92 31.85
C VAL A 101 -14.18 -34.53 32.38
N GLU A 102 -14.04 -34.30 33.70
CA GLU A 102 -14.29 -32.99 34.29
C GLU A 102 -13.31 -31.92 33.76
N ASP A 103 -12.01 -32.22 33.70
CA ASP A 103 -11.01 -31.30 33.10
C ASP A 103 -11.34 -30.98 31.63
N ALA A 104 -11.75 -31.98 30.83
CA ALA A 104 -12.12 -31.77 29.44
C ALA A 104 -13.38 -30.90 29.29
N ARG A 105 -14.39 -31.09 30.14
CA ARG A 105 -15.61 -30.26 30.15
C ARG A 105 -15.31 -28.84 30.57
N GLU A 106 -14.52 -28.65 31.63
CA GLU A 106 -14.10 -27.32 32.08
C GLU A 106 -13.33 -26.58 30.98
N ARG A 107 -12.41 -27.26 30.29
CA ARG A 107 -11.67 -26.69 29.16
C ARG A 107 -12.58 -26.37 27.99
N PHE A 108 -13.59 -27.19 27.71
CA PHE A 108 -14.57 -26.90 26.67
C PHE A 108 -15.38 -25.64 26.98
N ASP A 109 -15.91 -25.53 28.21
CA ASP A 109 -16.67 -24.36 28.64
C ASP A 109 -15.83 -23.09 28.66
N LYS A 110 -14.55 -23.19 29.07
CA LYS A 110 -13.57 -22.11 28.92
C LYS A 110 -13.43 -21.75 27.45
N THR A 111 -13.09 -22.70 26.58
CA THR A 111 -12.87 -22.47 25.14
C THR A 111 -14.06 -21.75 24.50
N ARG A 112 -15.30 -22.18 24.83
CA ARG A 112 -16.53 -21.54 24.36
C ARG A 112 -16.65 -20.10 24.83
N ARG A 113 -16.39 -19.82 26.10
CA ARG A 113 -16.40 -18.45 26.64
C ARG A 113 -15.35 -17.58 25.97
N TRP A 114 -14.12 -18.07 25.86
CA TRP A 114 -13.03 -17.37 25.18
C TRP A 114 -13.35 -17.07 23.73
N LEU A 115 -14.02 -17.98 23.01
CA LEU A 115 -14.43 -17.74 21.62
C LEU A 115 -15.40 -16.56 21.51
N MET A 116 -16.43 -16.50 22.36
CA MET A 116 -17.41 -15.39 22.34
C MET A 116 -16.76 -14.05 22.71
N THR A 117 -15.87 -14.05 23.70
CA THR A 117 -15.12 -12.83 24.06
C THR A 117 -14.17 -12.42 22.94
N LEU A 118 -13.42 -13.37 22.38
CA LEU A 118 -12.44 -13.09 21.32
C LEU A 118 -13.11 -12.55 20.05
N GLU A 119 -14.28 -13.07 19.66
CA GLU A 119 -15.02 -12.55 18.51
C GLU A 119 -15.33 -11.05 18.66
N ARG A 120 -15.78 -10.63 19.85
CA ARG A 120 -16.03 -9.23 20.18
C ARG A 120 -14.73 -8.41 20.13
N GLU A 121 -13.67 -8.89 20.76
CA GLU A 121 -12.38 -8.18 20.79
C GLU A 121 -11.75 -8.05 19.39
N VAL A 122 -11.87 -9.08 18.55
CA VAL A 122 -11.42 -9.04 17.14
C VAL A 122 -12.20 -7.99 16.36
N SER A 123 -13.51 -7.86 16.60
CA SER A 123 -14.33 -6.82 15.96
C SER A 123 -13.89 -5.41 16.39
N LEU A 124 -13.65 -5.20 17.69
CA LEU A 124 -13.15 -3.94 18.21
C LEU A 124 -11.76 -3.62 17.66
N TYR A 125 -10.84 -4.57 17.69
CA TYR A 125 -9.50 -4.44 17.12
C TYR A 125 -9.54 -4.01 15.65
N LYS A 126 -10.35 -4.66 14.81
CA LYS A 126 -10.51 -4.27 13.40
C LYS A 126 -11.01 -2.84 13.24
N SER A 127 -11.94 -2.41 14.08
CA SER A 127 -12.45 -1.03 14.05
C SER A 127 -11.37 0.00 14.41
N HIS A 128 -10.51 -0.33 15.39
CA HIS A 128 -9.40 0.53 15.80
C HIS A 128 -8.22 0.52 14.82
N MET A 129 -8.01 -0.59 14.10
CA MET A 129 -6.92 -0.74 13.12
C MET A 129 -7.29 -0.21 11.73
N SER A 130 -8.59 -0.07 11.40
CA SER A 130 -9.04 0.44 10.11
C SER A 130 -8.46 1.82 9.72
N PRO A 131 -8.36 2.81 10.63
CA PRO A 131 -7.68 4.07 10.33
C PRO A 131 -6.18 3.91 10.11
N MET A 132 -5.52 2.98 10.81
CA MET A 132 -4.09 2.71 10.60
C MET A 132 -3.82 2.12 9.22
N ALA A 133 -4.68 1.23 8.73
CA ALA A 133 -4.60 0.74 7.36
C ALA A 133 -4.77 1.88 6.33
N SER A 134 -5.74 2.78 6.56
CA SER A 134 -5.93 3.97 5.72
C SER A 134 -4.70 4.90 5.72
N LEU A 135 -4.07 5.06 6.88
CA LEU A 135 -2.84 5.86 7.03
C LEU A 135 -1.70 5.27 6.17
N ILE A 136 -1.53 3.95 6.18
CA ILE A 136 -0.47 3.26 5.43
C ILE A 136 -0.74 3.29 3.92
N ASP A 137 -1.99 3.09 3.51
CA ASP A 137 -2.33 2.92 2.09
C ASP A 137 -2.57 4.23 1.35
N ARG A 138 -3.00 5.29 2.05
CA ARG A 138 -3.34 6.58 1.43
C ARG A 138 -2.54 7.74 1.97
N ASP A 139 -2.63 7.99 3.27
CA ASP A 139 -2.20 9.27 3.84
C ASP A 139 -0.64 9.39 3.87
N LEU A 140 0.07 8.29 4.17
CA LEU A 140 1.54 8.25 4.11
C LEU A 140 2.08 8.40 2.69
N PRO A 141 1.60 7.66 1.66
CA PRO A 141 1.98 7.90 0.27
C PRO A 141 1.76 9.35 -0.18
N GLU A 142 0.62 9.95 0.16
CA GLU A 142 0.33 11.34 -0.18
C GLU A 142 1.32 12.31 0.48
N ALA A 143 1.61 12.14 1.77
CA ALA A 143 2.60 12.93 2.48
C ALA A 143 4.02 12.78 1.88
N ILE A 144 4.41 11.57 1.49
CA ILE A 144 5.71 11.31 0.84
C ILE A 144 5.81 12.06 -0.51
N GLN A 145 4.74 12.06 -1.31
CA GLN A 145 4.71 12.81 -2.58
C GLN A 145 4.71 14.31 -2.35
N LEU A 146 3.97 14.80 -1.35
CA LEU A 146 3.96 16.22 -0.99
C LEU A 146 5.36 16.71 -0.62
N LEU A 147 6.08 15.97 0.24
CA LEU A 147 7.45 16.29 0.63
C LEU A 147 8.41 16.31 -0.57
N ARG A 148 8.26 15.35 -1.50
CA ARG A 148 9.03 15.34 -2.75
C ARG A 148 8.77 16.59 -3.60
N ASN A 149 7.49 16.95 -3.78
CA ASN A 149 7.11 18.11 -4.58
C ASN A 149 7.62 19.42 -3.95
N MET A 150 7.58 19.52 -2.62
CA MET A 150 8.15 20.65 -1.88
C MET A 150 9.66 20.76 -2.09
N ALA A 151 10.40 19.65 -1.99
CA ALA A 151 11.84 19.63 -2.24
C ALA A 151 12.17 20.10 -3.67
N LEU A 152 11.48 19.54 -4.67
CA LEU A 152 11.66 19.92 -6.08
C LEU A 152 11.34 21.41 -6.35
N ALA A 153 10.29 21.94 -5.72
CA ALA A 153 9.93 23.35 -5.87
C ALA A 153 11.01 24.29 -5.28
N LEU A 154 11.60 23.91 -4.15
CA LEU A 154 12.69 24.67 -3.53
C LEU A 154 13.98 24.59 -4.35
N GLU A 155 14.30 23.41 -4.89
CA GLU A 155 15.43 23.23 -5.81
C GLU A 155 15.25 24.08 -7.08
N ALA A 156 14.05 24.08 -7.68
CA ALA A 156 13.74 24.90 -8.85
C ALA A 156 13.79 26.42 -8.55
N TYR A 157 13.35 26.83 -7.36
CA TYR A 157 13.46 28.22 -6.91
C TYR A 157 14.92 28.67 -6.80
N LEU A 158 15.80 27.82 -6.25
CA LEU A 158 17.23 28.10 -6.17
C LEU A 158 17.94 28.05 -7.53
N ALA A 159 17.51 27.13 -8.42
CA ALA A 159 18.10 26.99 -9.74
C ALA A 159 17.71 28.12 -10.71
N THR A 160 16.60 28.82 -10.44
CA THR A 160 16.18 29.98 -11.22
C THR A 160 17.12 31.14 -10.90
N PRO A 161 17.97 31.61 -11.83
CA PRO A 161 18.81 32.77 -11.58
C PRO A 161 17.87 33.96 -11.36
N ASN A 162 17.88 34.53 -10.17
CA ASN A 162 17.27 35.82 -9.95
C ASN A 162 18.13 36.85 -10.68
N VAL A 163 17.74 37.25 -11.89
CA VAL A 163 18.41 38.37 -12.56
C VAL A 163 18.31 39.56 -11.62
N THR A 164 19.43 39.93 -11.02
CA THR A 164 19.47 40.99 -10.01
C THR A 164 19.00 42.28 -10.66
N LEU A 165 18.29 43.14 -9.94
CA LEU A 165 17.85 44.44 -10.46
C LEU A 165 19.03 45.23 -11.04
N GLY A 166 20.23 45.05 -10.49
CA GLY A 166 21.49 45.57 -11.02
C GLY A 166 21.84 45.04 -12.41
N GLU A 167 21.83 43.72 -12.62
CA GLU A 167 22.08 43.13 -13.94
C GLU A 167 20.95 43.43 -14.95
N GLN A 168 19.71 43.58 -14.49
CA GLN A 168 18.61 44.06 -15.34
C GLN A 168 18.83 45.51 -15.76
N LEU A 169 19.27 46.37 -14.84
CA LEU A 169 19.62 47.76 -15.11
C LEU A 169 20.86 47.88 -15.99
N ASP A 170 21.86 47.01 -15.83
CA ASP A 170 23.07 47.02 -16.64
C ASP A 170 22.82 46.46 -18.05
N ARG A 171 21.94 45.46 -18.20
CA ARG A 171 21.40 45.06 -19.52
C ARG A 171 20.60 46.19 -20.16
N ALA A 172 19.71 46.85 -19.41
CA ALA A 172 18.93 47.96 -19.92
C ALA A 172 19.81 49.16 -20.31
N ARG A 173 20.82 49.49 -19.51
CA ARG A 173 21.82 50.53 -19.80
C ARG A 173 22.69 50.16 -20.99
N GLY A 174 23.09 48.90 -21.11
CA GLY A 174 23.82 48.37 -22.27
C GLY A 174 22.99 48.48 -23.57
N ASN A 175 21.69 48.16 -23.50
CA ASN A 175 20.76 48.32 -24.62
C ASN A 175 20.55 49.80 -24.99
N VAL A 176 20.40 50.69 -24.00
CA VAL A 176 20.29 52.14 -24.24
C VAL A 176 21.60 52.72 -24.79
N ALA A 177 22.75 52.25 -24.33
CA ALA A 177 24.05 52.66 -24.85
C ALA A 177 24.32 52.11 -26.27
N SER A 178 23.82 50.91 -26.57
CA SER A 178 23.80 50.32 -27.93
C SER A 178 22.90 51.14 -28.87
N MET A 179 21.69 51.50 -28.41
CA MET A 179 20.76 52.39 -29.12
C MET A 179 21.31 53.81 -29.32
N ARG A 180 22.13 54.33 -28.41
CA ARG A 180 22.81 55.63 -28.59
C ARG A 180 23.98 55.55 -29.57
N ARG A 181 24.64 54.38 -29.69
CA ARG A 181 25.71 54.15 -30.66
C ARG A 181 25.19 54.00 -32.09
N SER A 182 23.90 53.70 -32.27
CA SER A 182 23.24 53.62 -33.57
C SER A 182 22.68 54.98 -34.07
N GLY A 183 23.04 56.09 -33.40
CA GLY A 183 22.52 57.43 -33.69
C GLY A 183 23.28 58.21 -34.76
N GLU A 184 24.36 57.67 -35.32
CA GLU A 184 25.02 58.25 -36.50
C GLU A 184 24.41 57.60 -37.75
N LEU A 185 23.82 58.43 -38.62
CA LEU A 185 23.10 58.10 -39.87
C LEU A 185 23.33 56.67 -40.39
N ARG A 186 22.39 55.78 -40.07
CA ARG A 186 22.39 54.38 -40.52
C ARG A 186 22.29 54.32 -42.04
N THR A 187 23.16 53.55 -42.66
CA THR A 187 23.06 53.28 -44.09
C THR A 187 21.95 52.25 -44.35
N ALA A 188 21.28 52.29 -45.50
CA ALA A 188 20.19 51.37 -45.85
C ALA A 188 20.57 49.87 -45.76
N ALA A 189 21.88 49.56 -45.80
CA ALA A 189 22.40 48.21 -45.59
C ALA A 189 22.30 47.74 -44.12
N GLU A 190 22.40 48.66 -43.15
CA GLU A 190 22.31 48.36 -41.72
C GLU A 190 20.85 48.18 -41.27
N GLU A 191 19.90 48.91 -41.88
CA GLU A 191 18.47 48.72 -41.63
C GLU A 191 17.97 47.34 -42.10
N LEU A 192 18.48 46.85 -43.23
CA LEU A 192 18.19 45.49 -43.71
C LEU A 192 18.80 44.41 -42.81
N GLN A 193 19.97 44.66 -42.23
CA GLN A 193 20.61 43.74 -41.27
C GLN A 193 19.87 43.71 -39.93
N ASP A 194 19.34 44.84 -39.46
CA ASP A 194 18.55 44.91 -38.23
C ASP A 194 17.18 44.23 -38.40
N LEU A 195 16.54 44.35 -39.57
CA LEU A 195 15.33 43.60 -39.90
C LEU A 195 15.59 42.10 -39.95
N ALA A 196 16.70 41.67 -40.57
CA ALA A 196 17.09 40.27 -40.58
C ALA A 196 17.42 39.74 -39.16
N ALA A 197 18.09 40.55 -38.33
CA ALA A 197 18.37 40.20 -36.93
C ALA A 197 17.09 40.13 -36.08
N ALA A 198 16.11 41.02 -36.32
CA ALA A 198 14.81 40.98 -35.68
C ALA A 198 13.99 39.74 -36.09
N GLU A 199 14.07 39.32 -37.35
CA GLU A 199 13.45 38.08 -37.82
C GLU A 199 14.07 36.83 -37.17
N VAL A 200 15.39 36.81 -37.00
CA VAL A 200 16.09 35.72 -36.30
C VAL A 200 15.69 35.66 -34.83
N LEU A 201 15.63 36.82 -34.14
CA LEU A 201 15.16 36.89 -32.75
C LEU A 201 13.70 36.43 -32.62
N GLN A 202 12.83 36.81 -33.55
CA GLN A 202 11.45 36.33 -33.58
C GLN A 202 11.36 34.83 -33.86
N ALA A 203 12.25 34.27 -34.67
CA ALA A 203 12.34 32.83 -34.91
C ALA A 203 12.78 32.09 -33.64
N ASP A 204 13.79 32.59 -32.93
CA ASP A 204 14.27 32.01 -31.67
C ASP A 204 13.19 32.09 -30.58
N GLU A 205 12.46 33.20 -30.47
CA GLU A 205 11.35 33.33 -29.52
C GLU A 205 10.20 32.35 -29.85
N ARG A 206 9.92 32.10 -31.13
CA ARG A 206 8.97 31.06 -31.56
C ARG A 206 9.43 29.65 -31.21
N VAL A 207 10.73 29.37 -31.30
CA VAL A 207 11.29 28.07 -30.90
C VAL A 207 11.19 27.89 -29.38
N LEU A 208 11.53 28.92 -28.60
CA LEU A 208 11.45 28.88 -27.14
C LEU A 208 10.00 28.73 -26.63
N THR A 209 9.05 29.42 -27.25
CA THR A 209 7.63 29.28 -26.94
C THR A 209 7.08 27.91 -27.32
N ALA A 210 7.46 27.37 -28.48
CA ALA A 210 7.11 26.00 -28.86
C ALA A 210 7.70 24.94 -27.91
N ALA A 211 8.93 25.13 -27.45
CA ALA A 211 9.58 24.26 -26.47
C ALA A 211 8.90 24.32 -25.10
N ARG A 212 8.52 25.51 -24.62
CA ARG A 212 7.75 25.71 -23.39
C ARG A 212 6.39 24.99 -23.48
N ASP A 213 5.67 25.17 -24.57
CA ASP A 213 4.34 24.59 -24.75
C ASP A 213 4.41 23.06 -24.97
N ALA A 214 5.53 22.54 -25.49
CA ALA A 214 5.80 21.09 -25.51
C ALA A 214 6.10 20.53 -24.12
N ALA A 215 6.88 21.23 -23.29
CA ALA A 215 7.16 20.83 -21.91
C ALA A 215 5.87 20.83 -21.05
N LEU A 216 5.02 21.85 -21.20
CA LEU A 216 3.71 21.90 -20.52
C LEU A 216 2.79 20.75 -20.95
N ARG A 217 2.85 20.33 -22.22
CA ARG A 217 2.12 19.14 -22.70
C ARG A 217 2.67 17.85 -22.13
N ALA A 218 4.00 17.69 -22.06
CA ALA A 218 4.64 16.50 -21.50
C ALA A 218 4.25 16.28 -20.03
N VAL A 219 4.28 17.35 -19.22
CA VAL A 219 3.83 17.33 -17.82
C VAL A 219 2.35 16.95 -17.71
N LYS A 220 1.50 17.43 -18.64
CA LYS A 220 0.07 17.12 -18.65
C LYS A 220 -0.24 15.69 -19.10
N THR A 221 0.57 15.12 -20.00
CA THR A 221 0.44 13.73 -20.45
C THR A 221 0.99 12.73 -19.44
N GLU A 222 2.05 13.08 -18.69
CA GLU A 222 2.53 12.25 -17.57
C GLU A 222 1.51 12.16 -16.43
N HIS A 223 0.65 13.17 -16.29
CA HIS A 223 -0.46 13.18 -15.34
C HIS A 223 -1.72 12.43 -15.84
N ALA A 224 -1.71 11.90 -17.07
CA ALA A 224 -2.81 11.15 -17.66
C ALA A 224 -2.42 9.67 -17.90
N LEU A 225 -2.57 8.84 -16.86
CA LEU A 225 -2.49 7.38 -16.97
C LEU A 225 -3.70 6.80 -17.77
N PRO A 226 -3.57 5.58 -18.34
CA PRO A 226 -4.07 5.26 -19.67
C PRO A 226 -5.51 4.73 -19.65
N GLN A 227 -6.34 5.22 -20.58
CA GLN A 227 -7.61 4.56 -20.88
C GLN A 227 -7.40 3.43 -21.89
N HIS A 228 -7.49 2.22 -21.34
CA HIS A 228 -8.00 0.97 -21.92
C HIS A 228 -8.26 0.98 -23.45
N ASN A 229 -7.37 0.30 -24.20
CA ASN A 229 -7.57 0.01 -25.61
C ASN A 229 -8.24 -1.37 -25.76
N ALA A 230 -9.46 -1.40 -26.29
CA ALA A 230 -10.14 -2.60 -26.76
C ALA A 230 -10.16 -2.58 -28.30
N PRO A 231 -9.81 -3.66 -29.02
CA PRO A 231 -9.75 -3.63 -30.47
C PRO A 231 -11.11 -4.01 -31.10
N ALA A 232 -11.61 -3.17 -32.00
CA ALA A 232 -12.71 -3.51 -32.91
C ALA A 232 -12.34 -3.15 -34.36
N GLN A 233 -12.12 -4.21 -35.14
CA GLN A 233 -12.57 -4.44 -36.52
C GLN A 233 -12.40 -3.30 -37.54
N ALA A 234 -11.45 -3.51 -38.47
CA ALA A 234 -11.42 -2.81 -39.75
C ALA A 234 -12.16 -3.65 -40.82
N ASP A 235 -13.33 -3.17 -41.21
CA ASP A 235 -14.00 -3.51 -42.47
C ASP A 235 -13.14 -3.04 -43.65
N ALA A 236 -12.72 -3.97 -44.50
CA ALA A 236 -12.12 -3.68 -45.80
C ALA A 236 -13.16 -3.96 -46.89
N ASN A 237 -13.82 -2.91 -47.38
CA ASN A 237 -14.63 -2.94 -48.58
C ASN A 237 -14.03 -1.96 -49.60
N ALA A 238 -13.49 -2.50 -50.69
CA ALA A 238 -13.13 -1.75 -51.89
C ALA A 238 -13.37 -2.65 -53.13
N PRO A 239 -14.08 -2.18 -54.16
CA PRO A 239 -14.50 -3.02 -55.27
C PRO A 239 -13.57 -2.92 -56.50
N GLY A 240 -13.43 -4.07 -57.18
CA GLY A 240 -13.58 -4.19 -58.62
C GLY A 240 -12.50 -3.64 -59.54
N THR A 241 -11.72 -4.54 -60.15
CA THR A 241 -11.32 -4.41 -61.55
C THR A 241 -11.28 -5.80 -62.19
N GLN A 242 -12.11 -5.98 -63.21
CA GLN A 242 -12.18 -7.15 -64.08
C GLN A 242 -11.12 -7.05 -65.18
N ASP A 243 -10.46 -8.17 -65.47
CA ASP A 243 -9.95 -8.61 -66.79
C ASP A 243 -9.48 -10.06 -66.57
N GLY A 244 -9.74 -11.11 -67.34
CA GLY A 244 -10.16 -11.28 -68.73
C GLY A 244 -9.32 -12.45 -69.31
N GLY A 245 -9.95 -13.55 -69.75
CA GLY A 245 -9.35 -14.61 -70.61
C GLY A 245 -9.04 -15.96 -69.92
N VAL A 246 -9.75 -17.09 -70.15
CA VAL A 246 -9.80 -18.00 -71.35
C VAL A 246 -8.45 -18.77 -71.47
N THR A 247 -8.27 -20.10 -71.42
CA THR A 247 -8.97 -21.38 -71.76
C THR A 247 -7.97 -22.53 -71.45
N PRO A 248 -8.21 -23.81 -71.78
CA PRO A 248 -9.43 -24.63 -71.77
C PRO A 248 -9.39 -25.75 -70.73
#